data_AF-A0A7K6GAK0-F1
#
_entry.id   AF-A0A7K6GAK0-F1
#
_cell.length_a   1.000
_cell.length_b   1.000
_cell.length_c   1.000
_cell.angle_alpha   90.00
_cell.angle_beta   90.00
_cell.angle_gamma   90.00
#
_symmetry.space_group_name_H-M   'P 1'
#
loop_
_entity.id
_entity.type
_entity.pdbx_description
1 polymer ?
#
loop_
_entity_poly.entity_id
_entity_poly.type
_entity_poly.pdbx_seq_one_letter_code
_entity_poly.pdbx_strand_id
1 'polypeptide(L)' 'PAPSAVAAGCDLLELDVRRTRDGVVVVSHDRELWRQCGRHLDLTQLDYKV' A
#
# COMPACT_ATOMS: atom_id res chain seq x y z
N PRO A 1 14.32 -15.53 -8.37
CA PRO A 1 13.31 -14.46 -8.23
C PRO A 1 12.59 -14.22 -9.56
N ALA A 2 11.27 -14.06 -9.52
CA ALA A 2 10.53 -13.60 -10.69
C ALA A 2 10.92 -12.14 -11.01
N PRO A 3 10.94 -11.72 -12.30
CA PRO A 3 11.11 -10.32 -12.64
C PRO A 3 9.97 -9.49 -12.05
N SER A 4 10.21 -8.21 -11.78
CA SER A 4 9.11 -7.27 -11.51
C SER A 4 8.20 -7.21 -12.74
N ALA A 5 6.93 -6.83 -12.57
CA ALA A 5 5.99 -6.68 -13.68
C ALA A 5 6.52 -5.75 -14.79
N VAL A 6 7.22 -4.67 -14.39
CA VAL A 6 7.88 -3.75 -15.33
C VAL A 6 8.99 -4.46 -16.12
N ALA A 7 9.88 -5.20 -15.44
CA ALA A 7 10.94 -5.94 -16.11
C ALA A 7 10.40 -7.09 -16.98
N ALA A 8 9.20 -7.58 -16.69
CA ALA A 8 8.48 -8.56 -17.50
C ALA A 8 7.76 -7.95 -18.71
N GLY A 9 7.78 -6.62 -18.88
CA GLY A 9 7.16 -5.93 -20.02
C GLY A 9 5.66 -5.69 -19.88
N CYS A 10 5.11 -5.65 -18.67
CA CYS A 10 3.71 -5.29 -18.46
C CYS A 10 3.45 -3.82 -18.84
N ASP A 11 2.44 -3.58 -19.67
CA ASP A 11 2.04 -2.23 -20.12
C ASP A 11 1.27 -1.44 -19.04
N LEU A 12 0.59 -2.14 -18.14
CA LEU A 12 -0.24 -1.55 -17.09
C LEU A 12 0.04 -2.22 -15.75
N LEU A 13 -0.02 -1.41 -14.69
CA LEU A 13 0.02 -1.86 -13.31
C LEU A 13 -1.27 -1.45 -12.61
N GLU A 14 -1.89 -2.41 -11.93
CA GLU A 14 -3.01 -2.16 -11.02
C GLU A 14 -2.47 -2.04 -9.60
N LEU A 15 -3.06 -1.13 -8.81
CA LEU A 15 -2.65 -0.86 -7.44
C LEU A 15 -3.88 -0.50 -6.60
N ASP A 16 -4.05 -1.17 -5.48
CA ASP A 16 -4.99 -0.75 -4.44
C ASP A 16 -4.44 0.44 -3.64
N VAL A 17 -5.31 1.41 -3.40
CA VAL A 17 -4.97 2.58 -2.59
C VAL A 17 -5.90 2.72 -1.39
N ARG A 18 -5.36 3.29 -0.31
CA ARG A 18 -6.12 3.72 0.86
C ARG A 18 -5.70 5.12 1.29
N ARG A 19 -6.55 5.74 2.10
CA ARG A 19 -6.35 7.09 2.60
C ARG A 19 -6.04 7.04 4.10
N THR A 20 -4.97 7.72 4.50
CA THR A 20 -4.60 7.94 5.91
C THR A 20 -5.54 8.95 6.57
N ARG A 21 -5.46 9.12 7.89
CA ARG A 21 -6.29 10.05 8.65
C ARG A 21 -6.09 11.50 8.23
N ASP A 22 -4.84 11.92 8.01
CA ASP A 22 -4.45 13.23 7.47
C ASP A 22 -4.73 13.38 5.96
N GLY A 23 -5.30 12.35 5.34
CA GLY A 23 -5.88 12.41 4.01
C GLY A 23 -4.93 12.10 2.87
N VAL A 24 -3.72 11.63 3.16
CA VAL A 24 -2.72 11.20 2.17
C VAL A 24 -3.14 9.85 1.57
N VAL A 25 -3.06 9.74 0.24
CA VAL A 25 -3.32 8.48 -0.48
C VAL A 25 -2.02 7.67 -0.55
N VAL A 26 -2.10 6.41 -0.14
CA VAL A 26 -0.97 5.47 -0.12
C VAL A 26 -1.35 4.16 -0.79
N VAL A 27 -0.37 3.45 -1.33
CA VAL A 27 -0.55 2.10 -1.91
C VAL A 27 -0.62 1.07 -0.78
N SER A 28 -1.77 0.43 -0.61
CA SER A 28 -1.99 -0.65 0.35
C SER A 28 -3.30 -1.34 0.05
N HIS A 29 -3.29 -2.67 -0.10
CA HIS A 29 -4.52 -3.44 -0.28
C HIS A 29 -5.30 -3.54 1.02
N ASP A 30 -4.67 -3.95 2.14
CA ASP A 30 -5.39 -4.15 3.41
C ASP A 30 -5.60 -2.84 4.17
N ARG A 31 -6.65 -2.80 5.00
CA ARG A 31 -6.86 -1.75 6.00
C ARG A 31 -5.84 -1.82 7.14
N GLU A 32 -5.50 -3.04 7.54
CA GLU A 32 -4.54 -3.35 8.61
C GLU A 32 -3.16 -3.64 8.03
N LEU A 33 -2.11 -3.16 8.71
CA LEU A 33 -0.73 -3.33 8.26
C LEU A 33 -0.14 -4.72 8.56
N TRP A 34 -0.91 -5.63 9.17
CA TRP A 34 -0.36 -6.90 9.67
C TRP A 34 0.19 -7.79 8.56
N ARG A 35 -0.61 -8.12 7.53
CA ARG A 35 -0.20 -9.05 6.46
C ARG A 35 0.94 -8.50 5.60
N GLN A 36 1.01 -7.19 5.44
CA GLN A 36 1.93 -6.51 4.52
C GLN A 36 3.19 -5.98 5.22
N CYS A 37 3.11 -5.65 6.51
CA CYS A 37 4.17 -4.97 7.27
C CYS A 37 4.42 -5.56 8.68
N GLY A 38 3.67 -6.57 9.12
CA GLY A 38 3.84 -7.18 10.44
C GLY A 38 3.44 -6.28 11.62
N ARG A 39 2.59 -5.27 11.40
CA ARG A 39 2.11 -4.37 12.45
C ARG A 39 0.60 -4.41 12.56
N HIS A 40 0.07 -4.58 13.77
CA HIS A 40 -1.36 -4.48 14.05
C HIS A 40 -1.76 -3.01 14.21
N LEU A 41 -1.92 -2.33 13.08
CA LEU A 41 -2.31 -0.92 13.00
C LEU A 41 -3.27 -0.71 11.82
N ASP A 42 -4.36 0.00 12.08
CA ASP A 42 -5.29 0.45 11.08
C ASP A 42 -4.73 1.69 10.36
N LEU A 43 -4.43 1.54 9.07
CA LEU A 43 -3.87 2.59 8.23
C LEU A 43 -4.73 3.86 8.22
N THR A 44 -6.05 3.71 8.29
CA THR A 44 -7.01 4.84 8.28
C THR A 44 -6.98 5.66 9.56
N GLN A 45 -6.28 5.17 10.59
CA GLN A 45 -6.09 5.84 11.88
C GLN A 45 -4.67 6.40 12.07
N LEU A 46 -3.81 6.33 11.05
CA LEU A 46 -2.46 6.88 11.09
C LEU A 46 -2.39 8.17 10.28
N ASP A 47 -1.51 9.09 10.67
CA ASP A 47 -1.11 10.22 9.84
C ASP A 47 0.16 9.83 9.07
N TYR A 48 0.27 10.25 7.80
CA TYR A 48 1.46 9.98 6.99
C TYR A 48 2.59 10.96 7.30
N LYS A 49 2.24 12.24 7.50
CA LYS A 49 3.19 13.28 7.92
C LYS A 49 3.02 13.54 9.41
N VAL A 50 4.12 13.48 10.14
CA VAL A 50 4.21 13.91 11.55
C VAL A 50 4.58 15.38 11.57
#